data_AF-A0A849H173-F1
#
_entry.id   AF-A0A849H173-F1
#
_cell.length_a   1.000
_cell.length_b   1.000
_cell.length_c   1.000
_cell.angle_alpha   90.00
_cell.angle_beta   90.00
_cell.angle_gamma   90.00
#
_symmetry.space_group_name_H-M   'P 1'
#
loop_
_entity.id
_entity.type
_entity.pdbx_description
1 polymer ?
#
loop_
_entity_poly.entity_id
_entity_poly.type
_entity_poly.pdbx_seq_one_letter_code
_entity_poly.pdbx_strand_id
1 'polypeptide(L)'
;MRPTRYVLLSLTMFGLWLLLSGHYEPLIVGFGVFSSLLVTFIAWRMDREDRYAFALIVNPRLVLYWVWLIKEILKANVNVARLILAPSLPISPIMVPFKACMKCDLARMIYANSITLTPGTITTGTEGDILRIHALSWQDVDGREEDEMGQQICAVECPWSRRP
;
A
#
# COMPACT_ATOMS: atom_id res chain seq x y z
N MET A 1 6.14 24.92 6.06
CA MET A 1 5.06 23.98 5.65
C MET A 1 4.02 24.76 4.86
N ARG A 2 3.60 24.30 3.67
CA ARG A 2 2.71 25.08 2.79
C ARG A 2 1.24 24.87 3.23
N PRO A 3 0.50 25.90 3.66
CA PRO A 3 -0.90 25.77 4.11
C PRO A 3 -1.82 25.19 3.03
N THR A 4 -1.42 25.30 1.76
CA THR A 4 -2.11 24.73 0.59
C THR A 4 -2.33 23.21 0.69
N ARG A 5 -1.45 22.44 1.36
CA ARG A 5 -1.61 20.98 1.50
C ARG A 5 -2.80 20.62 2.38
N TYR A 6 -3.01 21.34 3.47
CA TYR A 6 -4.10 21.08 4.41
C TYR A 6 -5.45 21.51 3.86
N VAL A 7 -5.49 22.59 3.07
CA VAL A 7 -6.68 22.98 2.32
C VAL A 7 -7.05 21.91 1.30
N LEU A 8 -6.08 21.40 0.54
CA LEU A 8 -6.32 20.31 -0.41
C LEU A 8 -6.77 19.02 0.29
N LEU A 9 -6.17 18.68 1.43
CA LEU A 9 -6.56 17.53 2.25
C LEU A 9 -8.01 17.67 2.73
N SER A 10 -8.37 18.83 3.30
CA SER A 10 -9.73 19.10 3.77
C SER A 10 -10.75 19.01 2.63
N LEU A 11 -10.43 19.57 1.45
CA LEU A 11 -11.28 19.47 0.26
C LEU A 11 -11.45 18.02 -0.20
N THR A 12 -10.35 17.25 -0.20
CA THR A 12 -10.37 15.83 -0.61
C THR A 12 -11.19 14.99 0.37
N MET A 13 -11.00 15.20 1.67
CA MET A 13 -11.76 14.51 2.72
C MET A 13 -13.23 14.86 2.67
N PHE A 14 -13.57 16.13 2.43
CA PHE A 14 -14.96 16.55 2.29
C PHE A 14 -15.61 15.99 1.01
N GLY A 15 -14.88 15.99 -0.11
CA GLY A 15 -15.35 15.37 -1.36
C GLY A 15 -15.56 13.86 -1.22
N LEU A 16 -14.65 13.17 -0.53
CA LEU A 16 -14.80 11.74 -0.19
C LEU A 16 -16.02 11.52 0.71
N TRP A 17 -16.20 12.35 1.73
CA TRP A 17 -17.36 12.28 2.62
C TRP A 17 -18.66 12.47 1.85
N LEU A 18 -18.74 13.47 0.96
CA LEU A 18 -19.91 13.69 0.10
C LEU A 18 -20.19 12.49 -0.81
N LEU A 19 -19.15 11.92 -1.42
CA LEU A 19 -19.26 10.77 -2.30
C LEU A 19 -19.80 9.54 -1.57
N LEU A 20 -19.35 9.29 -0.34
CA LEU A 20 -19.84 8.16 0.47
C LEU A 20 -21.22 8.43 1.07
N SER A 21 -21.48 9.67 1.50
CA SER A 21 -22.69 10.04 2.23
C SER A 21 -23.89 10.23 1.30
N GLY A 22 -23.71 10.88 0.15
CA GLY A 22 -24.79 11.17 -0.80
C GLY A 22 -25.86 12.14 -0.29
N HIS A 23 -25.68 12.74 0.90
CA HIS A 23 -26.64 13.64 1.53
C HIS A 23 -26.29 15.12 1.30
N TYR A 24 -27.30 15.92 0.98
CA TYR A 24 -27.16 17.36 0.66
C TYR A 24 -27.94 18.27 1.63
N GLU A 25 -28.52 17.70 2.69
CA GLU A 25 -29.21 18.44 3.74
C GLU A 25 -28.26 19.42 4.45
N PRO A 26 -28.61 20.72 4.62
CA PRO A 26 -27.70 21.73 5.16
C PRO A 26 -27.09 21.39 6.52
N LEU A 27 -27.87 20.76 7.41
CA LEU A 27 -27.42 20.33 8.72
C LEU A 27 -26.35 19.22 8.62
N ILE A 28 -26.59 18.23 7.76
CA ILE A 28 -25.70 17.08 7.57
C ILE A 28 -24.41 17.51 6.88
N VAL A 29 -24.52 18.39 5.88
CA VAL A 29 -23.36 19.01 5.23
C VAL A 29 -22.52 19.79 6.23
N GLY A 30 -23.15 20.51 7.17
CA GLY A 30 -22.44 21.20 8.26
C GLY A 30 -21.60 20.24 9.10
N PHE A 31 -22.13 19.08 9.47
CA PHE A 31 -21.36 18.03 10.16
C PHE A 31 -20.23 17.46 9.30
N GLY A 32 -20.47 17.28 7.99
CA GLY A 32 -19.45 16.82 7.05
C GLY A 32 -18.25 17.78 6.94
N VAL A 33 -18.53 19.09 6.85
CA VAL A 33 -17.49 20.14 6.86
C VAL A 33 -16.73 20.12 8.18
N PHE A 34 -17.43 20.11 9.32
CA PHE A 34 -16.81 20.08 10.64
C PHE A 34 -15.91 18.85 10.82
N SER A 35 -16.40 17.67 10.44
CA SER A 35 -15.64 16.42 10.49
C SER A 35 -14.38 16.49 9.62
N SER A 36 -14.49 17.00 8.39
CA SER A 36 -13.35 17.12 7.46
C SER A 36 -12.28 18.08 7.97
N LEU A 37 -12.68 19.18 8.63
CA LEU A 37 -11.77 20.11 9.29
C LEU A 37 -11.10 19.48 10.50
N LEU A 38 -11.85 18.72 11.31
CA LEU A 38 -11.31 18.00 12.47
C LEU A 38 -10.26 16.97 12.05
N VAL A 39 -10.53 16.18 11.01
CA VAL A 39 -9.56 15.23 10.43
C VAL A 39 -8.30 15.96 9.96
N THR A 40 -8.46 17.10 9.28
CA THR A 40 -7.32 17.92 8.82
C THR A 40 -6.51 18.47 9.99
N PHE A 41 -7.15 18.88 11.07
CA PHE A 41 -6.50 19.34 12.29
C PHE A 41 -5.68 18.23 12.96
N ILE A 42 -6.24 17.02 13.05
CA ILE A 42 -5.53 15.85 13.59
C ILE A 42 -4.35 15.49 12.68
N ALA A 43 -4.54 15.45 11.37
CA ALA A 43 -3.47 15.18 10.40
C ALA A 43 -2.34 16.22 10.48
N TRP A 44 -2.68 17.51 10.65
CA TRP A 44 -1.71 18.56 10.90
C TRP A 44 -0.92 18.34 12.20
N ARG A 45 -1.59 17.88 13.27
CA ARG A 45 -0.93 17.57 14.54
C ARG A 45 0.02 16.38 14.41
N MET A 46 -0.31 15.37 13.59
CA MET A 46 0.51 14.19 13.33
C MET A 46 1.72 14.50 12.43
N ASP A 47 1.54 15.21 11.30
CA ASP A 47 2.62 15.60 10.36
C ASP A 47 3.70 16.50 11.00
N ARG A 48 3.41 17.06 12.19
CA ARG A 48 4.36 17.81 13.01
C ARG A 48 5.30 16.91 13.83
N GLU A 49 4.85 15.72 14.22
CA GLU A 49 5.66 14.73 14.95
C GLU A 49 6.29 13.72 13.99
N ASP A 50 5.51 13.27 12.99
CA ASP A 50 5.93 12.32 11.97
C ASP A 50 6.45 13.07 10.73
N ARG A 51 7.73 12.87 10.40
CA ARG A 51 8.34 13.38 9.15
C ARG A 51 7.86 12.65 7.89
N TYR A 52 6.74 11.93 7.97
CA TYR A 52 6.13 11.26 6.84
C TYR A 52 5.30 12.25 6.04
N ALA A 53 5.98 13.03 5.21
CA ALA A 53 5.32 13.85 4.23
C ALA A 53 4.65 12.94 3.19
N PHE A 54 3.36 12.63 3.37
CA PHE A 54 2.45 12.23 2.29
C PHE A 54 2.40 13.36 1.25
N ALA A 55 3.45 13.46 0.44
CA ALA A 55 3.40 14.14 -0.82
C ALA A 55 2.62 13.21 -1.75
N LEU A 56 1.40 13.64 -2.11
CA LEU A 56 0.64 13.10 -3.24
C LEU A 56 1.45 13.32 -4.52
N ILE A 57 2.54 12.56 -4.66
CA ILE A 57 3.32 12.47 -5.88
C ILE A 57 2.56 11.43 -6.71
N VAL A 58 1.58 11.91 -7.45
CA VAL A 58 0.88 11.12 -8.46
C VAL A 58 1.86 10.93 -9.61
N ASN A 59 2.78 9.97 -9.46
CA ASN A 59 3.68 9.58 -10.51
C ASN A 59 2.89 8.69 -11.49
N PRO A 60 2.84 8.99 -12.80
CA PRO A 60 2.18 8.10 -13.77
C PRO A 60 2.75 6.67 -13.76
N ARG A 61 4.01 6.48 -13.31
CA ARG A 61 4.58 5.14 -13.08
C ARG A 61 3.89 4.37 -11.95
N LEU A 62 3.34 5.06 -10.96
CA LEU A 62 2.56 4.44 -9.89
C LEU A 62 1.27 3.82 -10.44
N VAL A 63 0.60 4.52 -11.37
CA VAL A 63 -0.62 3.99 -12.01
C VAL A 63 -0.32 2.73 -12.82
N LEU A 64 0.80 2.73 -13.56
CA LEU A 64 1.24 1.56 -14.31
C LEU A 64 1.57 0.38 -13.38
N TYR A 65 2.26 0.65 -12.26
CA TYR A 65 2.51 -0.32 -11.21
C TYR A 65 1.21 -0.89 -10.63
N TRP A 66 0.22 -0.04 -10.32
CA TRP A 66 -1.08 -0.48 -9.81
C TRP A 66 -1.81 -1.42 -10.79
N VAL A 67 -1.83 -1.10 -12.08
CA VAL A 67 -2.48 -1.96 -13.08
C VAL A 67 -1.75 -3.31 -13.20
N TRP A 68 -0.42 -3.30 -13.20
CA TRP A 68 0.38 -4.52 -13.21
C TRP A 68 0.15 -5.37 -11.94
N LEU A 69 0.15 -4.74 -10.76
CA LEU A 69 -0.06 -5.42 -9.49
C LEU A 69 -1.44 -6.08 -9.42
N ILE A 70 -2.51 -5.41 -9.88
CA ILE A 70 -3.85 -6.00 -9.95
C ILE A 70 -3.85 -7.27 -10.81
N LYS A 71 -3.13 -7.28 -11.94
CA LYS A 71 -3.03 -8.45 -12.81
C LYS A 71 -2.35 -9.63 -12.10
N GLU A 72 -1.23 -9.40 -11.42
CA GLU A 72 -0.54 -10.46 -10.67
C GLU A 72 -1.39 -10.97 -9.49
N ILE A 73 -2.07 -10.08 -8.76
CA ILE A 73 -3.02 -10.47 -7.70
C ILE A 73 -4.12 -11.39 -8.25
N LEU A 74 -4.71 -11.07 -9.40
CA LEU A 74 -5.76 -11.89 -10.00
C LEU A 74 -5.23 -13.27 -10.44
N LYS A 75 -4.05 -13.31 -11.08
CA LYS A 75 -3.40 -14.56 -11.53
C LYS A 75 -3.07 -15.47 -10.36
N ALA A 76 -2.46 -14.92 -9.32
CA ALA A 76 -2.12 -15.66 -8.12
C ALA A 76 -3.38 -16.15 -7.39
N ASN A 77 -4.47 -15.36 -7.34
CA ASN A 77 -5.73 -15.78 -6.69
C ASN A 77 -6.32 -17.01 -7.35
N VAL A 78 -6.30 -17.06 -8.68
CA VAL A 78 -6.75 -18.22 -9.45
C VAL A 78 -5.86 -19.45 -9.16
N ASN A 79 -4.55 -19.25 -9.01
CA ASN A 79 -3.62 -20.34 -8.69
C ASN A 79 -3.89 -20.93 -7.30
N VAL A 80 -4.01 -20.07 -6.28
CA VAL A 80 -4.34 -20.49 -4.91
C VAL A 80 -5.71 -21.15 -4.84
N ALA A 81 -6.71 -20.62 -5.55
CA ALA A 81 -8.04 -21.25 -5.60
C ALA A 81 -7.97 -22.68 -6.17
N ARG A 82 -7.18 -22.92 -7.23
CA ARG A 82 -6.95 -24.28 -7.77
C ARG A 82 -6.23 -25.17 -6.77
N LEU A 83 -5.25 -24.64 -6.05
CA LEU A 83 -4.49 -25.38 -5.04
C LEU A 83 -5.37 -25.85 -3.88
N ILE A 84 -6.27 -24.98 -3.39
CA ILE A 84 -7.20 -25.31 -2.30
C ILE A 84 -8.29 -26.29 -2.76
N LEU A 85 -8.76 -26.16 -4.00
CA LEU A 85 -9.77 -27.05 -4.59
C LEU A 85 -9.21 -28.41 -5.01
N ALA A 86 -7.88 -28.55 -5.12
CA ALA A 86 -7.25 -29.82 -5.44
C ALA A 86 -7.39 -30.79 -4.24
N PRO A 87 -7.98 -31.99 -4.42
CA PRO A 87 -8.19 -32.94 -3.33
C PRO A 87 -6.89 -33.47 -2.72
N SER A 88 -5.76 -33.33 -3.41
CA SER A 88 -4.42 -33.67 -2.92
C SER A 88 -3.82 -32.63 -1.97
N LEU A 89 -4.38 -31.41 -1.89
CA LEU A 89 -3.89 -30.25 -1.11
C LEU A 89 -2.36 -30.24 -0.91
N PRO A 90 -1.55 -30.07 -1.99
CA PRO A 90 -0.10 -30.06 -1.90
C PRO A 90 0.40 -28.71 -1.35
N ILE A 91 0.10 -28.45 -0.08
CA ILE A 91 0.50 -27.27 0.67
C ILE A 91 1.80 -27.59 1.41
N SER A 92 2.76 -26.68 1.40
CA SER A 92 4.06 -26.85 2.07
C SER A 92 4.47 -25.50 2.64
N PRO A 93 3.98 -25.15 3.84
CA PRO A 93 4.18 -23.84 4.40
C PRO A 93 5.66 -23.62 4.73
N ILE A 94 6.21 -22.49 4.30
CA ILE A 94 7.62 -22.13 4.54
C ILE A 94 7.75 -20.69 4.98
N MET A 95 8.87 -20.37 5.61
CA MET A 95 9.22 -19.00 5.99
C MET A 95 10.56 -18.66 5.37
N VAL A 96 10.61 -17.59 4.59
CA VAL A 96 11.80 -17.18 3.85
C VAL A 96 12.10 -15.71 4.13
N PRO A 97 13.36 -15.37 4.44
CA PRO A 97 13.79 -13.98 4.56
C PRO A 97 14.07 -13.38 3.18
N PHE A 98 13.47 -12.23 2.89
CA PHE A 98 13.73 -11.44 1.68
C PHE A 98 14.37 -10.11 2.01
N LYS A 99 15.38 -9.72 1.23
CA LYS A 99 16.07 -8.45 1.41
C LYS A 99 15.42 -7.36 0.55
N ALA A 100 14.87 -6.34 1.18
CA ALA A 100 14.37 -5.15 0.50
C ALA A 100 15.51 -4.35 -0.14
N CYS A 101 15.36 -3.95 -1.41
CA CYS A 101 16.29 -3.01 -2.06
C CYS A 101 16.00 -1.54 -1.71
N MET A 102 14.87 -1.26 -1.06
CA MET A 102 14.32 0.08 -0.85
C MET A 102 14.91 0.77 0.39
N LYS A 103 15.22 2.07 0.27
CA LYS A 103 15.77 2.90 1.36
C LYS A 103 14.69 3.67 2.12
N CYS A 104 13.56 3.91 1.48
CA CYS A 104 12.43 4.66 2.02
C CYS A 104 11.47 3.72 2.75
N ASP A 105 11.11 4.10 3.98
CA ASP A 105 10.14 3.33 4.80
C ASP A 105 8.77 3.20 4.13
N LEU A 106 8.30 4.24 3.41
CA LEU A 106 7.05 4.17 2.64
C LEU A 106 7.15 3.14 1.50
N ALA A 107 8.28 3.09 0.79
CA ALA A 107 8.49 2.11 -0.28
C ALA A 107 8.54 0.68 0.29
N ARG A 108 9.25 0.49 1.43
CA ARG A 108 9.28 -0.78 2.14
C ARG A 108 7.88 -1.22 2.61
N MET A 109 7.07 -0.29 3.10
CA MET A 109 5.67 -0.55 3.49
C MET A 109 4.82 -0.95 2.26
N ILE A 110 4.93 -0.23 1.15
CA ILE A 110 4.20 -0.56 -0.09
C ILE A 110 4.60 -1.96 -0.58
N TYR A 111 5.88 -2.31 -0.53
CA TYR A 111 6.37 -3.63 -0.91
C TYR A 111 5.82 -4.74 0.00
N ALA A 112 5.93 -4.59 1.32
CA ALA A 112 5.39 -5.53 2.30
C ALA A 112 3.88 -5.79 2.09
N ASN A 113 3.12 -4.73 1.86
CA ASN A 113 1.68 -4.84 1.60
C ASN A 113 1.39 -5.48 0.25
N SER A 114 2.23 -5.22 -0.77
CA SER A 114 2.06 -5.82 -2.10
C SER A 114 2.29 -7.33 -2.07
N ILE A 115 3.31 -7.80 -1.33
CA ILE A 115 3.56 -9.24 -1.08
C ILE A 115 2.42 -9.88 -0.30
N THR A 116 1.84 -9.16 0.66
CA THR A 116 0.70 -9.70 1.44
C THR A 116 -0.57 -9.80 0.59
N LEU A 117 -0.68 -8.95 -0.43
CA LEU A 117 -1.79 -8.98 -1.39
C LEU A 117 -1.60 -10.03 -2.49
N THR A 118 -0.39 -10.51 -2.73
CA THR A 118 -0.17 -11.68 -3.58
C THR A 118 -0.61 -12.93 -2.81
N PRO A 119 -1.70 -13.58 -3.23
CA PRO A 119 -2.23 -14.74 -2.53
C PRO A 119 -1.25 -15.90 -2.61
N GLY A 120 -1.02 -16.54 -1.47
CA GLY A 120 0.04 -17.54 -1.29
C GLY A 120 1.17 -17.05 -0.40
N THR A 121 1.30 -15.74 -0.16
CA THR A 121 2.33 -15.14 0.70
C THR A 121 1.76 -14.15 1.72
N ILE A 122 2.34 -14.08 2.92
CA ILE A 122 2.04 -13.07 3.94
C ILE A 122 3.34 -12.53 4.53
N THR A 123 3.46 -11.20 4.62
CA THR A 123 4.57 -10.59 5.35
C THR A 123 4.29 -10.63 6.84
N THR A 124 5.13 -11.32 7.61
CA THR A 124 4.96 -11.52 9.06
C THR A 124 5.73 -10.51 9.90
N GLY A 125 6.72 -9.84 9.30
CA GLY A 125 7.47 -8.79 9.99
C GLY A 125 8.57 -8.20 9.13
N THR A 126 9.07 -7.04 9.59
CA THR A 126 10.18 -6.31 8.99
C THR A 126 11.23 -6.03 10.06
N GLU A 127 12.48 -6.40 9.79
CA GLU A 127 13.62 -6.13 10.65
C GLU A 127 14.74 -5.47 9.83
N GLY A 128 14.89 -4.16 9.97
CA GLY A 128 15.75 -3.35 9.10
C GLY A 128 15.33 -3.48 7.63
N ASP A 129 16.23 -4.00 6.80
CA ASP A 129 15.99 -4.24 5.37
C ASP A 129 15.54 -5.67 5.06
N ILE A 130 15.20 -6.47 6.07
CA ILE A 130 14.77 -7.86 5.89
C ILE A 130 13.27 -7.97 6.15
N LEU A 131 12.53 -8.47 5.17
CA LEU A 131 11.12 -8.87 5.30
C LEU A 131 11.06 -10.38 5.54
N ARG A 132 10.28 -10.80 6.54
CA ARG A 132 9.97 -12.21 6.74
C ARG A 132 8.65 -12.53 6.05
N ILE A 133 8.73 -13.38 5.04
CA ILE A 133 7.58 -13.81 4.24
C ILE A 133 7.24 -15.24 4.63
N HIS A 134 5.97 -15.49 4.89
CA HIS A 134 5.42 -16.82 5.05
C HIS A 134 4.66 -17.18 3.80
N ALA A 135 4.99 -18.31 3.19
CA ALA A 135 4.37 -18.77 1.97
C ALA A 135 3.61 -20.08 2.17
N LEU A 136 2.56 -20.27 1.39
CA LEU A 136 1.66 -21.42 1.44
C LEU A 136 2.29 -22.64 0.76
N SER A 137 3.06 -22.43 -0.30
CA SER A 137 3.78 -23.47 -1.04
C SER A 137 5.17 -23.00 -1.47
N TRP A 138 6.08 -23.96 -1.73
CA TRP A 138 7.39 -23.68 -2.34
C TRP A 138 7.30 -22.99 -3.70
N GLN A 139 6.22 -23.25 -4.45
CA GLN A 139 5.99 -22.62 -5.76
C GLN A 139 5.71 -21.12 -5.63
N ASP A 140 5.21 -20.68 -4.49
CA ASP A 140 4.92 -19.26 -4.22
C ASP A 140 6.20 -18.48 -3.85
N VAL A 141 7.34 -19.17 -3.65
CA VAL A 141 8.64 -18.59 -3.26
C VAL A 141 9.72 -18.86 -4.30
N ASP A 142 9.36 -19.00 -5.58
CA ASP A 142 10.35 -19.10 -6.67
C ASP A 142 11.20 -17.80 -6.81
N GLY A 143 10.99 -16.79 -5.95
CA GLY A 143 11.78 -15.57 -5.81
C GLY A 143 11.62 -14.59 -6.97
N ARG A 144 11.19 -15.06 -8.14
CA ARG A 144 11.03 -14.27 -9.37
C ARG A 144 9.97 -13.18 -9.24
N GLU A 145 8.78 -13.52 -8.76
CA GLU A 145 7.68 -12.55 -8.65
C GLU A 145 7.98 -11.49 -7.56
N GLU A 146 8.60 -11.90 -6.45
CA GLU A 146 9.01 -11.01 -5.35
C GLU A 146 10.18 -10.09 -5.77
N ASP A 147 11.17 -10.62 -6.48
CA ASP A 147 12.29 -9.84 -7.02
C ASP A 147 11.84 -8.84 -8.10
N GLU A 148 10.95 -9.26 -9.00
CA GLU A 148 10.36 -8.37 -10.02
C GLU A 148 9.56 -7.24 -9.35
N MET A 149 8.75 -7.56 -8.35
CA MET A 149 7.99 -6.56 -7.58
C MET A 149 8.92 -5.59 -6.85
N GLY A 150 10.00 -6.09 -6.24
CA GLY A 150 11.03 -5.28 -5.60
C GLY A 150 11.69 -4.30 -6.59
N GLN A 151 12.03 -4.77 -7.79
CA GLN A 151 12.61 -3.92 -8.85
C GLN A 151 11.65 -2.82 -9.31
N GLN A 152 10.37 -3.13 -9.49
CA GLN A 152 9.35 -2.15 -9.88
C GLN A 152 9.21 -1.04 -8.82
N ILE A 153 9.17 -1.40 -7.54
CA ILE A 153 9.05 -0.42 -6.45
C ILE A 153 10.33 0.40 -6.30
N CYS A 154 11.50 -0.22 -6.37
CA CYS A 154 12.79 0.49 -6.38
C CYS A 154 12.88 1.50 -7.55
N ALA A 155 12.33 1.19 -8.72
CA ALA A 155 12.26 2.12 -9.85
C ALA A 155 11.30 3.31 -9.62
N VAL A 156 10.27 3.12 -8.80
CA VAL A 156 9.30 4.17 -8.40
C VAL A 156 9.82 4.99 -7.22
N GLU A 157 10.69 4.43 -6.38
CA GLU A 157 11.25 5.06 -5.17
C GLU A 157 12.26 6.18 -5.48
N CYS A 158 12.97 6.11 -6.61
CA CYS A 158 14.04 7.05 -6.99
C CYS A 158 13.74 8.57 -6.78
N PRO A 159 12.49 9.07 -6.96
CA PRO A 159 12.14 10.46 -6.65
C PRO A 159 11.98 10.76 -5.15
N TRP A 160 11.61 9.77 -4.34
CA TRP A 160 11.31 9.90 -2.91
C TRP A 160 12.59 9.87 -2.05
N SER A 161 13.61 9.11 -2.47
CA SER A 161 14.89 8.99 -1.75
C SER A 161 15.74 10.29 -1.75
N ARG A 162 15.33 11.34 -2.49
CA ARG A 162 16.08 12.60 -2.64
C ARG A 162 15.67 13.70 -1.66
N ARG A 163 14.79 13.43 -0.68
CA ARG A 163 14.40 14.43 0.31
C ARG A 163 14.93 14.05 1.69
N PRO A 164 15.71 14.94 2.34
CA PRO A 164 16.30 14.69 3.66
C PRO A 164 15.26 14.71 4.78
#